data_AF-A0A8X6I9Q9-F1
#
_entry.id   AF-A0A8X6I9Q9-F1
#
_cell.length_a   1.000
_cell.length_b   1.000
_cell.length_c   1.000
_cell.angle_alpha   90.00
_cell.angle_beta   90.00
_cell.angle_gamma   90.00
#
_symmetry.space_group_name_H-M   'P 1'
#
loop_
_entity.id
_entity.type
_entity.pdbx_description
1 polymer ?
#
loop_
_entity_poly.entity_id
_entity_poly.type
_entity_poly.pdbx_seq_one_letter_code
_entity_poly.pdbx_strand_id
1 'polypeptide(L)' 'TEAALLYDATRLFSRALTDLDRGQKIHIKSLSCETEEPWPHGISLINYMRM' A
#
# COMPACT_ATOMS: atom_id res chain seq x y z
N THR A 1 9.85 3.79 -21.74
CA THR A 1 10.20 2.97 -20.55
C THR A 1 9.32 3.32 -19.35
N GLU A 2 8.98 4.60 -19.14
CA GLU A 2 8.10 5.06 -18.04
C GLU A 2 6.76 4.31 -17.95
N ALA A 3 6.08 4.07 -19.07
CA ALA A 3 4.83 3.32 -19.09
C ALA A 3 4.95 1.86 -18.58
N ALA A 4 6.09 1.20 -18.87
CA ALA A 4 6.34 -0.16 -18.39
C ALA A 4 6.59 -0.16 -16.87
N LEU A 5 7.35 0.81 -16.37
CA LEU A 5 7.59 0.97 -14.92
C LEU A 5 6.29 1.27 -14.16
N LEU A 6 5.42 2.12 -14.71
CA LEU A 6 4.12 2.41 -14.10
C LEU A 6 3.22 1.16 -14.05
N TYR A 7 3.21 0.37 -15.13
CA TYR A 7 2.48 -0.88 -15.19
C TYR A 7 2.97 -1.87 -14.11
N ASP A 8 4.29 -2.06 -14.01
CA ASP A 8 4.90 -2.95 -13.03
C ASP A 8 4.63 -2.48 -11.59
N ALA A 9 4.73 -1.17 -11.34
CA ALA A 9 4.41 -0.57 -10.03
C ALA A 9 2.95 -0.79 -9.63
N THR A 10 2.00 -0.59 -10.56
CA THR A 10 0.56 -0.77 -10.30
C THR A 10 0.23 -2.25 -10.04
N ARG A 11 0.87 -3.14 -10.80
CA ARG A 11 0.72 -4.60 -10.63
C ARG A 11 1.32 -5.09 -9.31
N LEU A 12 2.47 -4.56 -8.89
CA LEU A 12 3.08 -4.85 -7.58
C LEU A 12 2.17 -4.37 -6.44
N PHE A 13 1.73 -3.10 -6.50
CA PHE A 13 0.91 -2.49 -5.48
C PHE A 13 -0.43 -3.23 -5.28
N SER A 14 -1.13 -3.54 -6.38
CA SER A 14 -2.42 -4.26 -6.33
C SER A 14 -2.30 -5.66 -5.71
N ARG A 15 -1.21 -6.38 -6.00
CA ARG A 15 -0.93 -7.69 -5.41
C ARG A 15 -0.68 -7.60 -3.90
N ALA A 16 0.25 -6.73 -3.50
CA ALA A 16 0.58 -6.53 -2.09
C ALA A 16 -0.63 -6.10 -1.25
N LEU A 17 -1.46 -5.20 -1.78
CA LEU A 17 -2.68 -4.74 -1.10
C LEU A 17 -3.71 -5.87 -0.97
N THR A 18 -3.87 -6.71 -2.01
CA THR A 18 -4.80 -7.85 -1.98
C THR A 18 -4.38 -8.89 -0.95
N ASP A 19 -3.09 -9.19 -0.87
CA ASP A 19 -2.58 -10.17 0.10
C ASP A 19 -2.67 -9.63 1.53
N LEU A 20 -2.45 -8.33 1.73
CA LEU A 20 -2.70 -7.66 3.01
C LEU A 20 -4.18 -7.77 3.43
N ASP A 21 -5.11 -7.48 2.52
CA ASP A 21 -6.56 -7.45 2.81
C ASP A 21 -7.13 -8.83 3.17
N ARG A 22 -6.53 -9.90 2.63
CA ARG A 22 -6.86 -11.29 3.02
C ARG A 22 -6.48 -11.61 4.47
N GLY A 23 -5.42 -11.01 4.98
CA GLY A 23 -4.92 -11.26 6.34
C GLY A 23 -5.49 -10.32 7.41
N GLN A 24 -5.91 -9.12 7.03
CA GLN A 24 -6.45 -8.13 7.94
C GLN A 24 -7.41 -7.18 7.21
N LYS A 25 -8.53 -6.82 7.86
CA LYS A 25 -9.47 -5.85 7.28
C LYS A 25 -8.85 -4.46 7.22
N ILE A 26 -8.61 -3.98 6.01
CA ILE A 26 -7.98 -2.67 5.79
C ILE A 26 -9.02 -1.56 5.99
N HIS A 27 -8.66 -0.54 6.77
CA HIS A 27 -9.42 0.70 6.86
C HIS A 27 -8.61 1.85 6.29
N ILE A 28 -9.14 2.48 5.24
CA ILE A 28 -8.55 3.66 4.63
C ILE A 28 -8.98 4.88 5.46
N LYS A 29 -8.01 5.73 5.82
CA LYS A 29 -8.21 6.93 6.64
C LYS A 29 -7.75 8.15 5.85
N SER A 30 -8.51 9.25 5.95
CA SER A 30 -8.02 10.56 5.50
C SER A 30 -6.89 11.03 6.42
N LEU A 31 -5.75 11.36 5.84
CA LEU A 31 -4.60 11.88 6.57
C LEU A 31 -4.57 13.41 6.48
N SER A 32 -3.91 14.05 7.45
CA SER A 32 -3.59 15.48 7.40
C SER A 32 -2.08 15.65 7.59
N CYS A 33 -1.48 16.62 6.89
CA CYS A 33 -0.09 17.00 7.13
C CYS A 33 0.09 17.80 8.44
N GLU A 34 -0.98 18.36 8.99
CA GLU A 34 -0.97 19.09 10.26
C GLU A 34 -0.92 18.13 11.47
N THR A 35 -1.39 16.90 11.28
CA THR A 35 -1.41 15.85 12.31
C THR A 35 -0.42 14.76 11.94
N GLU A 36 0.57 14.47 12.77
CA GLU A 36 1.59 13.44 12.51
C GLU A 36 1.08 12.00 12.72
N GLU A 37 -0.19 11.72 12.41
CA GLU A 37 -0.76 10.38 12.51
C GLU A 37 -0.63 9.62 11.19
N PRO A 38 0.26 8.61 11.10
CA PRO A 38 0.41 7.82 9.89
C PRO A 38 -0.78 6.88 9.70
N TRP A 39 -0.89 6.34 8.48
CA TRP A 39 -1.83 5.26 8.22
C TRP A 39 -1.37 3.97 8.93
N PRO A 40 -2.19 3.35 9.81
CA PRO A 40 -1.78 2.21 10.62
C PRO A 40 -1.28 0.99 9.83
N HIS A 41 -1.82 0.77 8.62
CA HIS A 41 -1.44 -0.36 7.78
C HIS A 41 -0.24 -0.07 6.85
N GLY A 42 0.33 1.14 6.89
CA GLY A 42 1.41 1.56 5.99
C GLY A 42 2.66 0.68 6.08
N ILE A 43 3.10 0.35 7.31
CA ILE A 43 4.26 -0.53 7.52
C ILE A 43 3.99 -1.95 6.99
N SER A 44 2.80 -2.49 7.25
CA SER A 44 2.43 -3.81 6.75
C SER A 44 2.42 -3.85 5.23
N LEU A 45 1.82 -2.85 4.57
CA LEU A 45 1.79 -2.79 3.11
C LEU A 45 3.21 -2.76 2.50
N ILE A 46 4.13 -1.97 3.07
CA ILE A 46 5.53 -1.95 2.62
C ILE A 46 6.16 -3.34 2.72
N ASN A 47 5.86 -4.10 3.78
CA ASN A 47 6.39 -5.45 3.93
C ASN A 47 5.82 -6.40 2.87
N TYR A 48 4.52 -6.33 2.55
CA TYR A 48 3.92 -7.11 1.47
C TYR A 48 4.45 -6.74 0.08
N MET A 49 4.88 -5.49 -0.13
CA MET A 49 5.52 -5.08 -1.39
C MET A 49 6.96 -5.57 -1.54
N ARG A 50 7.62 -5.99 -0.45
CA ARG A 50 9.01 -6.47 -0.42
C ARG A 50 9.13 -8.00 -0.53
N MET A 51 8.03 -8.72 -0.33
CA MET A 51 7.95 -10.17 -0.49
C MET A 51 7.87 -10.54 -1.96
#